data_AF-A0A528NC76-F1
#
_entry.id   AF-A0A528NC76-F1
#
_cell.length_a   1.000
_cell.length_b   1.000
_cell.length_c   1.000
_cell.angle_alpha   90.00
_cell.angle_beta   90.00
_cell.angle_gamma   90.00
#
_symmetry.space_group_name_H-M   'P 1'
#
loop_
_entity.id
_entity.type
_entity.pdbx_description
1 polymer ?
#
loop_
_entity_poly.entity_id
_entity_poly.type
_entity_poly.pdbx_seq_one_letter_code
_entity_poly.pdbx_strand_id
1 'polypeptide(L)' 'MVAESCESGSSASLVARRHDINAILLFTWRRQMRTPTSTASPLELVPSKLSAARWLPHQPRQPGRNSAAWLRSS' A
#
# COMPACT_ATOMS: atom_id res chain seq x y z
N MET A 1 -10.54 -8.67 11.98
CA MET A 1 -10.13 -8.67 10.53
C MET A 1 -11.34 -8.38 9.62
N VAL A 2 -11.19 -8.03 8.34
CA VAL A 2 -12.20 -7.33 7.49
C VAL A 2 -13.68 -7.70 7.72
N ALA A 3 -14.04 -8.99 7.81
CA ALA A 3 -15.40 -9.45 8.09
C ALA A 3 -15.97 -8.89 9.42
N GLU A 4 -15.20 -8.95 10.51
CA GLU A 4 -15.54 -8.35 11.82
C GLU A 4 -15.77 -6.84 11.73
N SER A 5 -15.12 -6.20 10.75
CA SER A 5 -15.28 -4.76 10.53
C SER A 5 -16.47 -4.40 9.63
N CYS A 6 -17.01 -5.38 8.91
CA CYS A 6 -18.23 -5.23 8.10
C CYS A 6 -19.51 -5.36 8.92
N GLU A 7 -19.44 -5.93 10.13
CA GLU A 7 -20.53 -6.00 11.10
C GLU A 7 -21.10 -4.62 11.41
N SER A 8 -22.43 -4.57 11.58
CA SER A 8 -23.16 -3.33 11.84
C SER A 8 -22.77 -2.79 13.21
N GLY A 9 -22.20 -1.58 13.23
CA GLY A 9 -21.70 -0.93 14.46
C GLY A 9 -20.20 -1.13 14.74
N SER A 10 -19.49 -1.92 13.92
CA SER A 10 -18.05 -2.12 14.08
C SER A 10 -17.23 -0.99 13.44
N SER A 11 -16.40 -0.32 14.24
CA SER A 11 -15.53 0.78 13.77
C SER A 11 -14.26 0.26 13.10
N ALA A 12 -13.95 0.83 11.94
CA ALA A 12 -12.74 0.51 11.19
C ALA A 12 -11.45 0.73 11.96
N SER A 13 -11.36 1.88 12.58
CA SER A 13 -10.18 2.33 13.29
C SER A 13 -9.95 1.50 14.55
N LEU A 14 -11.01 1.00 15.18
CA LEU A 14 -10.91 0.16 16.38
C LEU A 14 -10.39 -1.23 16.04
N VAL A 15 -10.92 -1.88 14.99
CA VAL A 15 -10.44 -3.18 14.51
C VAL A 15 -9.01 -3.07 13.97
N ALA A 16 -8.68 -1.98 13.29
CA ALA A 16 -7.33 -1.68 12.83
C ALA A 16 -6.32 -1.66 13.99
N ARG A 17 -6.62 -0.93 15.07
CA ARG A 17 -5.74 -0.85 16.27
C ARG A 17 -5.59 -2.20 16.98
N ARG A 18 -6.67 -2.98 17.09
CA ARG A 18 -6.63 -4.31 17.72
C ARG A 18 -5.71 -5.29 16.98
N HIS A 19 -5.47 -5.07 15.70
CA HIS A 19 -4.64 -5.93 14.87
C HIS A 19 -3.35 -5.26 14.38
N ASP A 20 -3.05 -4.04 14.83
CA ASP A 20 -1.93 -3.22 14.34
C ASP A 20 -1.91 -3.08 12.79
N ILE A 21 -3.10 -2.97 12.18
CA ILE A 21 -3.27 -2.82 10.73
C ILE A 21 -3.58 -1.37 10.40
N ASN A 22 -3.09 -0.86 9.27
CA ASN A 22 -3.46 0.47 8.79
C ASN A 22 -4.97 0.54 8.49
N ALA A 23 -5.68 1.47 9.15
CA ALA A 23 -7.12 1.66 8.99
C ALA A 23 -7.54 1.98 7.54
N ILE A 24 -6.66 2.60 6.74
CA ILE A 24 -6.89 2.91 5.32
C ILE A 24 -7.01 1.62 4.49
N LEU A 25 -6.18 0.61 4.78
CA LEU A 25 -6.26 -0.70 4.12
C LEU A 25 -7.59 -1.39 4.47
N LEU A 26 -7.97 -1.34 5.74
CA LEU A 26 -9.21 -1.94 6.22
C LEU A 26 -10.47 -1.24 5.65
N PHE A 27 -10.40 0.06 5.36
CA PHE A 27 -11.48 0.80 4.68
C PHE A 27 -11.58 0.40 3.21
N THR A 28 -10.44 0.28 2.53
CA THR A 28 -10.34 -0.17 1.14
C THR A 28 -10.93 -1.56 0.97
N TRP A 29 -10.54 -2.52 1.82
CA TRP A 29 -11.04 -3.89 1.75
C TRP A 29 -12.54 -4.00 2.05
N ARG A 30 -13.05 -3.21 3.00
CA ARG A 30 -14.50 -3.15 3.26
C ARG A 30 -15.30 -2.65 2.06
N ARG A 31 -14.79 -1.62 1.38
CA ARG A 31 -15.43 -1.11 0.17
C ARG A 31 -15.46 -2.19 -0.90
N GLN A 32 -14.34 -2.87 -1.13
CA GLN A 32 -14.24 -3.96 -2.11
C GLN A 32 -15.22 -5.11 -1.84
N MET A 33 -15.41 -5.50 -0.57
CA MET A 33 -16.38 -6.55 -0.21
C MET A 33 -17.85 -6.11 -0.34
N ARG A 34 -18.14 -4.80 -0.21
CA ARG A 34 -19.49 -4.24 -0.31
C ARG A 34 -19.91 -3.89 -1.72
N THR A 35 -18.97 -3.56 -2.60
CA THR A 35 -19.23 -3.62 -4.03
C THR A 35 -19.43 -5.09 -4.39
N PRO A 36 -20.64 -5.55 -4.76
CA PRO A 36 -20.72 -6.80 -5.49
C PRO A 36 -19.83 -6.58 -6.70
N THR A 37 -18.74 -7.34 -6.82
CA THR A 37 -17.88 -7.33 -7.99
C THR A 37 -18.82 -7.42 -9.18
N SER A 38 -19.01 -6.28 -9.86
CA SER A 38 -19.92 -6.12 -10.99
C SER A 38 -19.73 -7.33 -11.86
N THR A 39 -20.76 -8.19 -11.92
CA THR A 39 -20.82 -9.47 -12.64
C THR A 39 -19.53 -9.74 -13.36
N ALA A 40 -18.54 -10.29 -12.65
CA ALA A 40 -17.30 -10.69 -13.27
C ALA A 40 -17.73 -11.69 -14.34
N SER A 41 -17.72 -11.27 -15.61
CA SER A 41 -17.59 -12.20 -16.74
C SER A 41 -16.54 -13.23 -16.33
N PRO A 42 -16.68 -14.54 -16.62
CA PRO A 42 -15.78 -15.55 -16.06
C PRO A 42 -14.32 -15.16 -16.34
N LEU A 43 -13.67 -14.52 -15.35
CA LEU A 43 -12.31 -14.05 -15.49
C LEU A 43 -11.46 -15.30 -15.29
N GLU A 44 -10.89 -15.78 -16.39
CA GLU A 44 -9.94 -16.88 -16.37
C GLU A 44 -8.82 -16.55 -15.37
N LEU A 45 -8.70 -17.37 -14.33
CA LEU A 45 -7.79 -17.11 -13.22
C LEU A 45 -6.36 -17.47 -13.67
N VAL A 46 -5.65 -16.52 -14.27
CA VAL A 46 -4.29 -16.74 -14.75
C VAL A 46 -3.29 -16.63 -13.60
N PRO A 47 -2.47 -17.65 -13.32
CA PRO A 47 -1.43 -17.58 -12.30
C PRO A 47 -0.42 -16.48 -12.61
N SER A 48 -0.31 -15.50 -11.73
CA SER A 48 0.70 -14.44 -11.84
C SER A 48 1.92 -14.78 -10.98
N LYS A 49 3.09 -14.91 -11.61
CA LYS A 49 4.35 -15.12 -10.90
C LYS A 49 4.82 -13.78 -10.33
N LEU A 50 4.70 -13.62 -9.01
CA LEU A 50 5.32 -12.50 -8.30
C LEU A 50 6.84 -12.66 -8.35
N SER A 51 7.48 -11.93 -9.27
CA SER A 51 8.92 -11.77 -9.22
C SER A 51 9.24 -10.83 -8.07
N ALA A 52 10.04 -11.30 -7.11
CA ALA A 52 10.65 -10.39 -6.14
C ALA A 52 11.56 -9.45 -6.93
N ALA A 53 11.04 -8.24 -7.23
CA ALA A 53 11.88 -7.19 -7.75
C ALA A 53 13.04 -7.06 -6.76
N ARG A 54 14.27 -7.33 -7.24
CA ARG A 54 15.49 -7.15 -6.48
C ARG A 54 15.37 -5.78 -5.83
N TRP A 55 15.31 -5.73 -4.51
CA TRP A 55 15.41 -4.50 -3.75
C TRP A 55 16.75 -3.85 -4.13
N LEU A 56 16.77 -3.06 -5.20
CA LEU A 56 17.84 -2.10 -5.41
C LEU A 56 17.68 -1.14 -4.24
N PRO A 57 18.65 -1.05 -3.32
CA PRO A 57 18.61 -0.01 -2.32
C PRO A 57 18.42 1.31 -3.06
N HIS A 58 17.38 2.06 -2.66
CA HIS A 58 17.14 3.40 -3.20
C HIS A 58 18.47 4.15 -3.15
N GLN A 59 19.08 4.41 -4.31
CA GLN A 59 20.24 5.28 -4.40
C GLN A 59 19.80 6.60 -3.76
N PRO A 60 20.46 7.06 -2.67
CA PRO A 60 20.16 8.37 -2.14
C PRO A 60 20.33 9.37 -3.28
N ARG A 61 19.32 10.22 -3.49
CA ARG A 61 19.37 11.30 -4.47
C ARG A 61 20.69 12.03 -4.26
N GLN A 62 21.62 11.90 -5.21
CA GLN A 62 22.83 12.71 -5.22
C GLN A 62 22.38 14.17 -5.18
N PRO A 63 22.71 14.95 -4.14
CA PRO A 63 22.51 16.38 -4.22
C PRO A 63 23.31 16.88 -5.42
N GLY A 64 22.69 17.79 -6.17
CA GLY A 64 23.14 18.20 -7.50
C GLY A 64 24.63 18.51 -7.55
N ARG A 65 25.20 18.21 -8.72
CA ARG A 65 26.59 18.42 -9.18
C ARG A 65 27.10 19.87 -9.13
N ASN A 66 26.67 20.68 -8.15
CA ASN A 66 26.83 22.13 -8.10
C ASN A 66 27.23 22.67 -6.70
N SER A 67 27.92 21.88 -5.88
CA SER A 67 28.48 22.36 -4.60
C SER A 67 30.01 22.55 -4.61
N ALA A 68 30.69 22.41 -5.76
CA ALA A 68 32.13 22.70 -5.87
C ALA A 68 32.44 24.13 -6.38
N ALA A 69 31.52 25.09 -6.21
CA ALA A 69 31.74 26.50 -6.57
C ALA A 69 32.23 27.37 -5.39
N TRP A 70 32.33 26.84 -4.17
CA TRP A 70 32.76 27.63 -3.01
C TRP A 70 33.70 26.79 -2.13
N LEU A 71 35.02 26.96 -2.30
CA LEU A 71 36.09 26.85 -1.28
C LEU A 71 37.48 26.68 -1.93
N ARG A 72 37.88 27.64 -2.78
CA ARG A 72 39.31 27.93 -2.97
C ARG A 72 39.54 29.40 -3.34
N SER A 73 39.07 30.28 -2.46
CA SER A 73 39.72 31.57 -2.20
C SER A 73 40.14 31.57 -0.74
N SER A 74 41.42 31.34 -0.49
CA SER A 74 42.22 31.87 0.63
C SER A 74 43.67 31.48 0.39
#